data_AF-A0A8E0VNM7-F1
#
_entry.id   AF-A0A8E0VNM7-F1
#
_cell.length_a   1.000
_cell.length_b   1.000
_cell.length_c   1.000
_cell.angle_alpha   90.00
_cell.angle_beta   90.00
_cell.angle_gamma   90.00
#
_symmetry.space_group_name_H-M   'P 1'
#
loop_
_entity.id
_entity.type
_entity.pdbx_description
1 polymer ?
#
loop_
_entity_poly.entity_id
_entity_poly.type
_entity_poly.pdbx_seq_one_letter_code
_entity_poly.pdbx_strand_id
1 'polypeptide(L)'
;MCRFLRSVAAVYMAVFVFCCVHNFYCSSAHHLLEQYELLDYETTRLAEHHRRARSADPDRRLADHFELQLLAFGKNLTVVLNPDRDIVHADARLTISGSKHSYSLLRYSDHMVRGYAANYPESTVFGSLVNGVFRGTIVINRFQAHSDMHILADSYFVEPAGYYFEDIVGFHSIIYHSSHVRGQEVHKKSIRGSISPAPHFCGLSNPEIVQKMQDLTLSSHTRAQTLRRSKRNADLPSDSNDPVSKSPIQFSAAEAPKTFAPHSVSGSRSASKKSCNLLLQSDTLLWNRVIKLRHINNDADAAVTEISVLLHQHVQAAQTIFDSHVFRDHSGKLEFSGIGFRVDQVVINITDVDCKQRSESSTRDRNYATQSDMEKGGSYADQNPFCSDSIDVLNTLNLFSQNNFDAYCAAYLFTYRDFVGGTLGLAWVGGACSKNRVESEQNVRKSLNTGLVTLVNYGNPVLSQVSQVAFIHELGHNFGAWHDDVHKNEPYGCLPSAHDPRGNYIMFASATSATKENNHRFSRCSLDSIAHFLHRLSVDGRDCLVHSDGPFCGNGLVEEGEECDCGLSSRTCRDKCCNPRNSNSPCKLVESIIVNGAAKKVRVQVDGSV
;
A
#
# COMPACT_ATOMS: atom_id res chain seq x y z
N MET A 1 22.20 26.47 5.18
CA MET A 1 23.24 27.27 4.48
C MET A 1 24.39 26.34 4.06
N CYS A 2 24.39 25.86 2.82
CA CYS A 2 25.46 25.00 2.30
C CYS A 2 26.78 25.78 2.27
N ARG A 3 27.81 25.33 2.99
CA ARG A 3 29.15 25.89 2.89
C ARG A 3 29.96 25.10 1.87
N PHE A 4 30.35 25.77 0.78
CA PHE A 4 31.40 25.31 -0.12
C PHE A 4 32.75 25.37 0.60
N LEU A 5 33.38 24.23 0.84
CA LEU A 5 34.80 24.17 1.17
C LEU A 5 35.57 23.96 -0.14
N ARG A 6 36.05 25.07 -0.73
CA ARG A 6 37.05 25.03 -1.81
C ARG A 6 38.42 24.75 -1.18
N SER A 7 38.95 23.54 -1.33
CA SER A 7 40.40 23.34 -1.23
C SER A 7 41.05 23.77 -2.53
N VAL A 8 41.92 24.77 -2.43
CA VAL A 8 42.83 25.21 -3.49
C VAL A 8 43.92 24.15 -3.64
N ALA A 9 43.98 23.48 -4.80
CA ALA A 9 45.21 22.86 -5.28
C ALA A 9 45.23 23.01 -6.82
N ALA A 10 46.26 23.70 -7.29
CA ALA A 10 46.48 24.02 -8.69
C ALA A 10 47.10 22.82 -9.45
N VAL A 11 46.56 22.60 -10.67
CA VAL A 11 47.21 22.09 -11.90
C VAL A 11 47.87 20.70 -11.85
N TYR A 12 47.30 19.74 -12.60
CA TYR A 12 47.87 19.21 -13.85
C TYR A 12 46.79 18.49 -14.68
N MET A 13 46.77 18.80 -15.98
CA MET A 13 45.86 18.28 -17.00
C MET A 13 46.16 16.81 -17.33
N ALA A 14 45.15 15.94 -17.19
CA ALA A 14 44.99 14.75 -18.01
C ALA A 14 43.50 14.39 -18.08
N VAL A 15 42.99 14.29 -19.31
CA VAL A 15 41.60 14.03 -19.66
C VAL A 15 41.20 12.61 -19.22
N PHE A 16 40.46 12.50 -18.14
CA PHE A 16 39.58 11.37 -17.84
C PHE A 16 38.22 11.93 -17.44
N VAL A 17 37.20 11.67 -18.25
CA VAL A 17 35.81 11.95 -17.92
C VAL A 17 35.39 10.91 -16.87
N PHE A 18 35.70 11.19 -15.61
CA PHE A 18 35.15 10.49 -14.46
C PHE A 18 33.91 11.26 -14.02
N CYS A 19 32.74 10.59 -13.96
CA CYS A 19 31.60 11.11 -13.23
C CYS A 19 32.01 11.30 -11.76
N CYS A 20 32.31 12.53 -11.36
CA CYS A 20 32.64 12.87 -9.99
C CYS A 20 31.39 12.81 -9.11
N VAL A 21 31.16 11.66 -8.46
CA VAL A 21 30.26 11.55 -7.31
C VAL A 21 30.81 12.46 -6.21
N HIS A 22 30.18 13.62 -6.00
CA HIS A 22 30.51 14.47 -4.86
C HIS A 22 29.69 14.02 -3.64
N ASN A 23 30.39 13.54 -2.61
CA ASN A 23 29.80 13.34 -1.28
C ASN A 23 29.47 14.70 -0.66
N PHE A 24 28.24 15.18 -0.87
CA PHE A 24 27.71 16.37 -0.21
C PHE A 24 26.87 15.97 1.01
N TYR A 25 27.34 16.30 2.21
CA TYR A 25 26.52 16.28 3.42
C TYR A 25 25.65 17.54 3.45
N CYS A 26 24.36 17.41 3.12
CA CYS A 26 23.38 18.49 3.26
C CYS A 26 22.61 18.32 4.59
N SER A 27 22.68 19.30 5.49
CA SER A 27 22.07 19.24 6.83
C SER A 27 20.54 19.39 6.87
N SER A 28 19.81 19.06 5.80
CA SER A 28 18.35 19.27 5.75
C SER A 28 17.50 18.01 5.50
N ALA A 29 18.06 16.79 5.66
CA ALA A 29 17.30 15.53 5.81
C ALA A 29 17.42 14.93 7.23
N HIS A 30 17.57 15.82 8.23
CA HIS A 30 18.41 15.60 9.41
C HIS A 30 17.86 14.63 10.49
N HIS A 31 16.66 14.05 10.36
CA HIS A 31 16.07 13.24 11.43
C HIS A 31 15.40 11.90 11.03
N LEU A 32 15.10 11.64 9.76
CA LEU A 32 14.47 10.38 9.32
C LEU A 32 15.46 9.40 8.69
N LEU A 33 16.52 9.92 8.05
CA LEU A 33 17.52 9.13 7.33
C LEU A 33 18.88 9.24 8.03
N GLU A 34 19.56 8.11 8.18
CA GLU A 34 20.96 8.01 8.58
C GLU A 34 21.87 8.36 7.41
N GLN A 35 21.56 7.82 6.22
CA GLN A 35 22.33 8.01 5.00
C GLN A 35 21.41 8.06 3.77
N TYR A 36 21.77 8.90 2.81
CA TYR A 36 21.13 9.04 1.51
C TYR A 36 22.14 9.63 0.51
N GLU A 37 21.89 9.42 -0.77
CA GLU A 37 22.67 10.02 -1.86
C GLU A 37 21.76 10.91 -2.72
N LEU A 38 22.35 11.91 -3.38
CA LEU A 38 21.64 12.87 -4.22
C LEU A 38 21.62 12.39 -5.66
N LEU A 39 20.49 12.57 -6.35
CA LEU A 39 20.33 12.24 -7.77
C LEU A 39 19.99 13.50 -8.58
N ASP A 40 20.79 13.74 -9.61
CA ASP A 40 20.61 14.80 -10.61
C ASP A 40 21.14 14.37 -11.98
N TYR A 41 20.42 13.48 -12.65
CA TYR A 41 20.79 13.00 -14.00
C TYR A 41 20.04 13.75 -15.10
N GLU A 42 20.51 13.68 -16.35
CA GLU A 42 19.85 14.31 -17.49
C GLU A 42 18.47 13.68 -17.76
N THR A 43 17.40 14.48 -17.64
CA THR A 43 16.02 13.99 -17.73
C THR A 43 15.38 14.18 -19.12
N THR A 44 15.89 15.10 -19.93
CA THR A 44 15.27 15.53 -21.20
C THR A 44 15.11 14.38 -22.18
N ARG A 45 16.19 13.63 -22.44
CA ARG A 45 16.18 12.49 -23.38
C ARG A 45 15.22 11.40 -22.93
N LEU A 46 15.23 11.09 -21.63
CA LEU A 46 14.36 10.08 -21.04
C LEU A 46 12.89 10.53 -21.09
N ALA A 47 12.62 11.82 -20.85
CA ALA A 47 11.29 12.40 -20.97
C ALA A 47 10.77 12.36 -22.42
N GLU A 48 11.62 12.64 -23.40
CA GLU A 48 11.30 12.59 -24.83
C GLU A 48 11.08 11.16 -25.33
N HIS A 49 11.92 10.21 -24.91
CA HIS A 49 11.73 8.80 -25.23
C HIS A 49 10.44 8.27 -24.61
N HIS A 50 10.17 8.57 -23.33
CA HIS A 50 8.90 8.23 -22.67
C HIS A 50 7.70 8.86 -23.37
N ARG A 51 7.81 10.11 -23.85
CA ARG A 51 6.76 10.76 -24.67
C ARG A 51 6.53 10.07 -26.01
N ARG A 52 7.58 9.60 -26.67
CA ARG A 52 7.46 8.90 -27.96
C ARG A 52 6.88 7.50 -27.79
N ALA A 53 7.33 6.74 -26.80
CA ALA A 53 6.78 5.42 -26.48
C ALA A 53 5.28 5.50 -26.15
N ARG A 54 4.82 6.58 -25.49
CA ARG A 54 3.39 6.88 -25.27
C ARG A 54 2.59 7.03 -26.57
N SER A 55 3.20 7.57 -27.62
CA SER A 55 2.54 7.95 -28.87
C SER A 55 2.52 6.85 -29.93
N ALA A 56 3.21 5.71 -29.68
CA ALA A 56 3.41 4.66 -30.66
C ALA A 56 2.24 3.64 -30.70
N ASP A 57 1.96 3.13 -31.91
CA ASP A 57 0.95 2.12 -32.23
C ASP A 57 1.18 0.79 -31.47
N PRO A 58 0.16 0.08 -30.95
CA PRO A 58 0.29 -1.15 -30.15
C PRO A 58 1.21 -2.22 -30.74
N ASP A 59 1.18 -2.43 -32.06
CA ASP A 59 1.95 -3.46 -32.75
C ASP A 59 3.45 -3.14 -32.91
N ARG A 60 3.87 -1.88 -32.71
CA ARG A 60 5.30 -1.49 -32.68
C ARG A 60 5.91 -1.50 -31.28
N ARG A 61 5.15 -1.89 -30.24
CA ARG A 61 5.53 -1.71 -28.82
C ARG A 61 6.44 -2.79 -28.22
N LEU A 62 6.81 -3.83 -28.98
CA LEU A 62 7.52 -4.99 -28.42
C LEU A 62 8.97 -4.74 -27.92
N ALA A 63 9.55 -3.54 -28.08
CA ALA A 63 10.97 -3.31 -27.75
C ALA A 63 11.31 -2.00 -26.99
N ASP A 64 10.35 -1.12 -26.69
CA ASP A 64 10.66 0.15 -26.00
C ASP A 64 10.77 -0.07 -24.48
N HIS A 65 11.98 -0.42 -24.04
CA HIS A 65 12.40 -0.39 -22.65
C HIS A 65 13.29 0.83 -22.42
N PHE A 66 13.20 1.42 -21.23
CA PHE A 66 14.04 2.55 -20.83
C PHE A 66 15.15 2.03 -19.93
N GLU A 67 16.40 2.37 -20.25
CA GLU A 67 17.53 2.07 -19.39
C GLU A 67 17.97 3.36 -18.69
N LEU A 68 17.96 3.35 -17.36
CA LEU A 68 18.42 4.47 -16.53
C LEU A 68 19.54 3.97 -15.61
N GLN A 69 20.74 4.50 -15.81
CA GLN A 69 21.88 4.17 -14.98
C GLN A 69 21.78 4.88 -13.64
N LEU A 70 21.63 4.10 -12.56
CA LEU A 70 21.64 4.60 -11.19
C LEU A 70 22.83 3.96 -10.47
N LEU A 71 23.68 4.80 -9.89
CA LEU A 71 24.75 4.37 -9.00
C LEU A 71 24.37 4.85 -7.60
N ALA A 72 24.27 3.93 -6.66
CA ALA A 72 23.93 4.26 -5.29
C ALA A 72 24.67 3.36 -4.31
N PHE A 73 25.32 3.96 -3.30
CA PHE A 73 26.05 3.25 -2.24
C PHE A 73 27.07 2.24 -2.79
N GLY A 74 27.75 2.62 -3.87
CA GLY A 74 28.73 1.77 -4.56
C GLY A 74 28.13 0.61 -5.38
N LYS A 75 26.80 0.51 -5.50
CA LYS A 75 26.13 -0.47 -6.36
C LYS A 75 25.67 0.15 -7.66
N ASN A 76 25.80 -0.62 -8.75
CA ASN A 76 25.24 -0.26 -10.05
C ASN A 76 23.82 -0.82 -10.18
N LEU A 77 22.85 0.06 -9.96
CA LEU A 77 21.41 -0.18 -9.99
C LEU A 77 20.78 0.25 -11.31
N THR A 78 21.49 0.10 -12.44
CA THR A 78 20.94 0.42 -13.76
C THR A 78 19.58 -0.25 -13.95
N VAL A 79 18.50 0.52 -14.01
CA VAL A 79 17.13 0.02 -14.11
C VAL A 79 16.69 -0.05 -15.56
N VAL A 80 16.09 -1.17 -15.92
CA VAL A 80 15.40 -1.39 -17.19
C VAL A 80 13.91 -1.32 -16.89
N LEU A 81 13.22 -0.35 -17.49
CA LEU A 81 11.84 0.00 -17.18
C LEU A 81 10.93 -0.18 -18.41
N ASN A 82 9.72 -0.64 -18.15
CA ASN A 82 8.63 -0.76 -19.11
C ASN A 82 7.39 -0.08 -18.53
N PRO A 83 6.45 0.41 -19.36
CA PRO A 83 5.18 0.94 -18.88
C PRO A 83 4.40 -0.12 -18.07
N ASP A 84 3.93 0.24 -16.88
CA ASP A 84 3.08 -0.62 -16.03
C ASP A 84 1.62 -0.32 -16.33
N ARG A 85 0.96 -1.21 -17.07
CA ARG A 85 -0.42 -1.03 -17.56
C ARG A 85 -1.45 -1.84 -16.77
N ASP A 86 -1.01 -2.79 -15.97
CA ASP A 86 -1.92 -3.75 -15.31
C ASP A 86 -2.50 -3.17 -14.01
N ILE A 87 -1.85 -2.13 -13.47
CA ILE A 87 -2.28 -1.50 -12.23
C ILE A 87 -3.40 -0.47 -12.42
N VAL A 88 -3.66 -0.04 -13.66
CA VAL A 88 -4.71 0.95 -13.95
C VAL A 88 -5.65 0.39 -14.98
N HIS A 89 -6.92 0.28 -14.60
CA HIS A 89 -7.94 -0.21 -15.52
C HIS A 89 -8.09 0.70 -16.74
N ALA A 90 -8.43 0.12 -17.90
CA ALA A 90 -8.62 0.88 -19.14
C ALA A 90 -9.66 2.00 -19.00
N ASP A 91 -10.72 1.76 -18.23
CA ASP A 91 -11.77 2.75 -17.97
C ASP A 91 -11.58 3.52 -16.66
N ALA A 92 -10.37 3.47 -16.08
CA ALA A 92 -10.11 4.12 -14.80
C ALA A 92 -10.34 5.63 -14.88
N ARG A 93 -10.95 6.18 -13.82
CA ARG A 93 -11.46 7.55 -13.81
C ARG A 93 -10.68 8.41 -12.83
N LEU A 94 -10.35 9.62 -13.25
CA LEU A 94 -9.87 10.68 -12.39
C LEU A 94 -11.00 11.69 -12.17
N THR A 95 -11.29 11.97 -10.90
CA THR A 95 -12.21 13.04 -10.49
C THR A 95 -11.45 14.07 -9.70
N ILE A 96 -11.50 15.32 -10.16
CA ILE A 96 -10.87 16.46 -9.48
C ILE A 96 -12.00 17.37 -9.03
N SER A 97 -12.05 17.70 -7.75
CA SER A 97 -13.09 18.58 -7.21
C SER A 97 -13.15 19.92 -7.94
N GLY A 98 -14.37 20.33 -8.31
CA GLY A 98 -14.63 21.56 -9.05
C GLY A 98 -14.54 21.44 -10.57
N SER A 99 -14.03 20.32 -11.08
CA SER A 99 -14.16 19.97 -12.49
C SER A 99 -15.56 19.44 -12.79
N LYS A 100 -16.20 19.93 -13.86
CA LYS A 100 -17.47 19.37 -14.37
C LYS A 100 -17.28 18.07 -15.17
N HIS A 101 -16.02 17.71 -15.46
CA HIS A 101 -15.67 16.55 -16.26
C HIS A 101 -14.81 15.57 -15.46
N SER A 102 -15.14 14.29 -15.56
CA SER A 102 -14.23 13.21 -15.19
C SER A 102 -13.21 13.04 -16.31
N TYR A 103 -11.94 12.96 -15.94
CA TYR A 103 -10.85 12.72 -16.87
C TYR A 103 -10.55 11.22 -16.92
N SER A 104 -10.08 10.73 -18.07
CA SER A 104 -9.47 9.40 -18.11
C SER A 104 -8.21 9.42 -17.25
N LEU A 105 -8.13 8.49 -16.29
CA LEU A 105 -6.96 8.36 -15.42
C LEU A 105 -5.72 7.94 -16.21
N LEU A 106 -5.90 7.32 -17.39
CA LEU A 106 -4.81 6.91 -18.28
C LEU A 106 -3.83 8.06 -18.58
N ARG A 107 -4.35 9.29 -18.70
CA ARG A 107 -3.53 10.49 -18.90
C ARG A 107 -2.49 10.72 -17.79
N TYR A 108 -2.79 10.28 -16.57
CA TYR A 108 -1.97 10.46 -15.37
C TYR A 108 -1.32 9.15 -14.90
N SER A 109 -1.78 7.99 -15.36
CA SER A 109 -1.15 6.68 -15.11
C SER A 109 -0.12 6.27 -16.15
N ASP A 110 -0.05 6.96 -17.30
CA ASP A 110 1.01 6.79 -18.31
C ASP A 110 2.43 7.07 -17.79
N HIS A 111 2.56 7.53 -16.54
CA HIS A 111 3.82 7.67 -15.83
C HIS A 111 4.26 6.38 -15.13
N MET A 112 3.37 5.40 -14.94
CA MET A 112 3.69 4.18 -14.19
C MET A 112 4.62 3.28 -14.98
N VAL A 113 5.64 2.80 -14.29
CA VAL A 113 6.66 1.91 -14.84
C VAL A 113 6.96 0.76 -13.89
N ARG A 114 7.35 -0.37 -14.48
CA ARG A 114 7.82 -1.57 -13.81
C ARG A 114 9.01 -2.13 -14.56
N GLY A 115 9.88 -2.88 -13.89
CA GLY A 115 10.97 -3.58 -14.54
C GLY A 115 11.92 -4.21 -13.56
N TYR A 116 13.21 -4.19 -13.88
CA TYR A 116 14.27 -4.84 -13.11
C TYR A 116 15.58 -4.04 -13.22
N ALA A 117 16.48 -4.22 -12.25
CA ALA A 117 17.85 -3.75 -12.34
C ALA A 117 18.70 -4.71 -13.20
N ALA A 118 19.37 -4.20 -14.23
CA ALA A 118 20.09 -4.97 -15.25
C ALA A 118 21.16 -5.93 -14.70
N ASN A 119 21.81 -5.52 -13.61
CA ASN A 119 22.84 -6.33 -12.92
C ASN A 119 22.26 -7.32 -11.90
N TYR A 120 20.95 -7.23 -11.64
CA TYR A 120 20.23 -8.05 -10.67
C TYR A 120 18.94 -8.56 -11.31
N PRO A 121 18.99 -9.56 -12.21
CA PRO A 121 17.83 -9.92 -13.02
C PRO A 121 16.57 -10.34 -12.22
N GLU A 122 16.72 -10.96 -11.05
CA GLU A 122 15.57 -11.32 -10.18
C GLU A 122 14.97 -10.13 -9.41
N SER A 123 15.53 -8.93 -9.60
CA SER A 123 15.07 -7.74 -8.91
C SER A 123 13.71 -7.30 -9.43
N THR A 124 13.00 -6.56 -8.59
CA THR A 124 11.75 -5.92 -8.97
C THR A 124 11.91 -4.43 -8.81
N VAL A 125 11.64 -3.71 -9.88
CA VAL A 125 11.58 -2.25 -9.89
C VAL A 125 10.14 -1.86 -10.20
N PHE A 126 9.58 -0.95 -9.41
CA PHE A 126 8.29 -0.35 -9.69
C PHE A 126 8.30 1.12 -9.28
N GLY A 127 7.54 1.93 -10.00
CA GLY A 127 7.45 3.34 -9.71
C GLY A 127 6.85 4.14 -10.85
N SER A 128 7.36 5.35 -11.02
CA SER A 128 6.89 6.30 -12.00
C SER A 128 8.03 7.06 -12.68
N LEU A 129 7.80 7.47 -13.92
CA LEU A 129 8.67 8.36 -14.67
C LEU A 129 7.93 9.65 -15.03
N VAL A 130 8.18 10.72 -14.27
CA VAL A 130 7.55 12.03 -14.46
C VAL A 130 8.59 13.01 -14.98
N ASN A 131 8.39 13.54 -16.18
CA ASN A 131 9.35 14.44 -16.84
C ASN A 131 10.79 13.90 -16.87
N GLY A 132 10.94 12.58 -17.07
CA GLY A 132 12.23 11.91 -17.09
C GLY A 132 12.84 11.66 -15.72
N VAL A 133 12.18 12.06 -14.62
CA VAL A 133 12.62 11.74 -13.26
C VAL A 133 11.94 10.46 -12.80
N PHE A 134 12.73 9.40 -12.61
CA PHE A 134 12.32 8.16 -11.98
C PHE A 134 12.13 8.36 -10.48
N ARG A 135 11.05 7.79 -9.95
CA ARG A 135 10.69 7.74 -8.53
C ARG A 135 10.09 6.38 -8.27
N GLY A 136 10.43 5.74 -7.17
CA GLY A 136 9.91 4.41 -6.87
C GLY A 136 10.89 3.55 -6.09
N THR A 137 10.66 2.25 -6.15
CA THR A 137 11.35 1.25 -5.34
C THR A 137 12.10 0.27 -6.23
N ILE A 138 13.34 -0.02 -5.85
CA ILE A 138 14.22 -0.99 -6.49
C ILE A 138 14.52 -2.07 -5.47
N VAL A 139 13.94 -3.26 -5.63
CA VAL A 139 14.19 -4.41 -4.76
C VAL A 139 15.14 -5.38 -5.46
N ILE A 140 16.39 -5.43 -5.03
CA ILE A 140 17.45 -6.21 -5.67
C ILE A 140 17.34 -7.70 -5.39
N ASN A 141 17.13 -8.07 -4.13
CA ASN A 141 17.14 -9.45 -3.69
C ASN A 141 15.74 -9.90 -3.29
N ARG A 142 15.23 -10.85 -4.07
CA ARG A 142 14.13 -11.75 -3.72
C ARG A 142 14.69 -13.15 -3.52
N PHE A 143 14.95 -13.54 -2.27
CA PHE A 143 15.32 -14.94 -2.00
C PHE A 143 14.13 -15.70 -1.45
N GLN A 144 13.98 -16.94 -1.94
CA GLN A 144 12.95 -17.86 -1.50
C GLN A 144 13.32 -18.37 -0.12
N ALA A 145 12.61 -17.91 0.91
CA ALA A 145 12.84 -18.41 2.26
C ALA A 145 12.13 -19.74 2.49
N HIS A 146 10.97 -19.92 1.86
CA HIS A 146 10.15 -21.13 1.86
C HIS A 146 9.53 -21.33 0.47
N SER A 147 9.07 -22.55 0.14
CA SER A 147 8.46 -22.89 -1.15
C SER A 147 7.38 -21.89 -1.58
N ASP A 148 6.70 -21.29 -0.61
CA ASP A 148 5.49 -20.51 -0.81
C ASP A 148 5.70 -19.00 -0.58
N MET A 149 6.96 -18.53 -0.45
CA MET A 149 7.24 -17.15 -0.05
C MET A 149 8.65 -16.63 -0.43
N HIS A 150 8.68 -15.43 -1.02
CA HIS A 150 9.90 -14.67 -1.32
C HIS A 150 10.08 -13.48 -0.36
N ILE A 151 11.33 -13.17 -0.01
CA ILE A 151 11.69 -12.09 0.92
C ILE A 151 12.32 -10.91 0.20
N LEU A 152 11.85 -9.70 0.52
CA LEU A 152 12.42 -8.43 0.06
C LEU A 152 13.47 -7.93 1.08
N ALA A 153 14.76 -8.13 0.80
CA ALA A 153 15.81 -7.81 1.79
C ALA A 153 16.69 -6.60 1.44
N ASP A 154 16.81 -6.26 0.16
CA ASP A 154 17.77 -5.25 -0.34
C ASP A 154 17.01 -4.27 -1.22
N SER A 155 16.50 -3.20 -0.61
CA SER A 155 15.54 -2.28 -1.24
C SER A 155 16.06 -0.85 -1.21
N TYR A 156 15.97 -0.18 -2.35
CA TYR A 156 16.33 1.22 -2.52
C TYR A 156 15.09 2.03 -2.90
N PHE A 157 15.00 3.23 -2.37
CA PHE A 157 13.87 4.14 -2.59
C PHE A 157 14.39 5.42 -3.24
N VAL A 158 13.78 5.80 -4.35
CA VAL A 158 14.06 7.05 -5.07
C VAL A 158 12.89 7.98 -4.86
N GLU A 159 13.14 9.12 -4.20
CA GLU A 159 12.10 10.06 -3.80
C GLU A 159 12.40 11.49 -4.24
N PRO A 160 11.37 12.33 -4.49
CA PRO A 160 11.54 13.74 -4.75
C PRO A 160 12.27 14.44 -3.60
N ALA A 161 13.31 15.21 -3.93
CA ALA A 161 14.03 16.02 -2.95
C ALA A 161 13.10 17.03 -2.24
N GLY A 162 12.06 17.52 -2.93
CA GLY A 162 11.14 18.51 -2.40
C GLY A 162 10.29 18.05 -1.21
N TYR A 163 10.25 16.75 -0.93
CA TYR A 163 9.61 16.24 0.28
C TYR A 163 10.41 16.55 1.55
N TYR A 164 11.73 16.70 1.42
CA TYR A 164 12.66 16.79 2.54
C TYR A 164 13.33 18.16 2.65
N PHE A 165 13.50 18.86 1.52
CA PHE A 165 14.29 20.07 1.45
C PHE A 165 13.46 21.27 0.98
N GLU A 166 13.47 22.35 1.76
CA GLU A 166 12.83 23.62 1.38
C GLU A 166 13.72 24.42 0.40
N ASP A 167 15.04 24.40 0.61
CA ASP A 167 16.04 25.12 -0.17
C ASP A 167 16.76 24.22 -1.20
N ILE A 168 16.04 23.70 -2.19
CA ILE A 168 16.65 22.87 -3.25
C ILE A 168 17.43 23.75 -4.23
N VAL A 169 18.73 23.50 -4.37
CA VAL A 169 19.55 23.99 -5.48
C VAL A 169 20.44 22.85 -5.96
N GLY A 170 20.13 22.26 -7.12
CA GLY A 170 21.05 21.38 -7.87
C GLY A 170 20.83 19.87 -7.80
N PHE A 171 19.66 19.37 -7.37
CA PHE A 171 19.28 17.96 -7.52
C PHE A 171 17.76 17.76 -7.48
N HIS A 172 17.25 16.77 -8.21
CA HIS A 172 15.80 16.52 -8.30
C HIS A 172 15.30 15.45 -7.30
N SER A 173 16.15 14.50 -6.93
CA SER A 173 15.76 13.34 -6.11
C SER A 173 16.84 12.97 -5.10
N ILE A 174 16.43 12.19 -4.10
CA ILE A 174 17.34 11.43 -3.25
C ILE A 174 17.15 9.94 -3.50
N ILE A 175 18.19 9.16 -3.25
CA ILE A 175 18.12 7.72 -3.14
C ILE A 175 18.62 7.28 -1.76
N TYR A 176 17.89 6.39 -1.11
CA TYR A 176 18.30 5.78 0.16
C TYR A 176 18.05 4.29 0.15
N HIS A 177 18.85 3.55 0.91
CA HIS A 177 18.65 2.13 1.16
C HIS A 177 17.74 1.95 2.39
N SER A 178 16.92 0.90 2.39
CA SER A 178 15.99 0.59 3.49
C SER A 178 16.64 0.57 4.87
N SER A 179 17.88 0.07 4.97
CA SER A 179 18.60 0.00 6.25
C SER A 179 19.12 1.35 6.75
N HIS A 180 19.07 2.41 5.93
CA HIS A 180 19.54 3.75 6.30
C HIS A 180 18.42 4.65 6.81
N VAL A 181 17.24 4.09 7.11
CA VAL A 181 16.16 4.79 7.81
C VAL A 181 16.45 4.72 9.31
N ARG A 182 16.44 5.88 9.99
CA ARG A 182 16.60 5.92 11.43
C ARG A 182 15.46 5.15 12.08
N GLY A 183 15.80 4.24 13.00
CA GLY A 183 14.79 3.68 13.88
C GLY A 183 14.06 4.82 14.58
N GLN A 184 12.73 4.75 14.68
CA GLN A 184 12.00 5.61 15.60
C GLN A 184 12.49 5.27 17.02
N GLU A 185 13.48 6.01 17.51
CA GLU A 185 13.82 5.97 18.92
C GLU A 185 12.60 6.49 19.68
N VAL A 186 11.81 5.56 20.21
CA VAL A 186 10.85 5.85 21.28
C VAL A 186 11.65 6.65 22.30
N HIS A 187 11.37 7.96 22.39
CA HIS A 187 12.07 8.87 23.28
C HIS A 187 12.00 8.30 24.70
N LYS A 188 13.03 7.55 25.12
CA LYS A 188 13.30 7.16 26.50
C LYS A 188 13.81 8.39 27.28
N LYS A 189 13.20 9.56 27.09
CA LYS A 189 13.29 10.61 28.10
C LYS A 189 12.37 10.17 29.22
N SER A 190 12.96 9.40 30.13
CA SER A 190 12.48 9.18 31.49
C SER A 190 12.21 10.53 32.14
N ILE A 191 11.01 11.07 31.94
CA ILE A 191 10.37 11.87 32.97
C ILE A 191 9.89 10.84 33.98
N ARG A 192 10.62 10.74 35.09
CA ARG A 192 10.20 9.97 36.26
C ARG A 192 8.75 10.37 36.60
N GLY A 193 7.77 9.53 36.28
CA GLY A 193 6.41 9.65 36.81
C GLY A 193 5.22 9.64 35.84
N SER A 194 5.37 9.55 34.51
CA SER A 194 4.21 9.45 33.61
C SER A 194 4.37 8.37 32.54
N ILE A 195 3.44 7.40 32.52
CA ILE A 195 3.26 6.41 31.44
C ILE A 195 3.04 7.19 30.14
N SER A 196 4.07 7.29 29.29
CA SER A 196 3.88 7.77 27.93
C SER A 196 3.35 6.57 27.12
N PRO A 197 2.14 6.62 26.55
CA PRO A 197 1.66 5.55 25.69
C PRO A 197 2.61 5.42 24.49
N ALA A 198 2.98 4.19 24.15
CA ALA A 198 3.79 3.93 22.97
C ALA A 198 3.07 4.47 21.71
N PRO A 199 3.81 4.98 20.70
CA PRO A 199 3.19 5.43 19.46
C PRO A 199 2.38 4.28 18.81
N HIS A 200 1.10 4.52 18.57
CA HIS A 200 0.20 3.62 17.87
C HIS A 200 0.44 3.75 16.38
N PHE A 201 0.75 2.65 15.68
CA PHE A 201 0.91 2.65 14.23
C PHE A 201 -0.42 2.53 13.50
N CYS A 202 -1.25 1.62 13.98
CA CYS A 202 -2.61 1.44 13.54
C CYS A 202 -3.56 1.93 14.63
N GLY A 203 -4.67 2.58 14.24
CA GLY A 203 -5.69 3.02 15.19
C GLY A 203 -6.37 1.85 15.90
N LEU A 204 -6.39 0.64 15.32
CA LEU A 204 -6.88 -0.58 15.98
C LEU A 204 -6.00 -1.04 17.15
N SER A 205 -4.80 -0.47 17.29
CA SER A 205 -3.93 -0.73 18.45
C SER A 205 -4.34 0.07 19.69
N ASN A 206 -5.30 1.00 19.54
CA ASN A 206 -5.90 1.73 20.64
C ASN A 206 -7.23 1.06 21.07
N PRO A 207 -7.32 0.49 22.29
CA PRO A 207 -8.52 -0.19 22.77
C PRO A 207 -9.79 0.68 22.75
N GLU A 208 -9.66 1.99 22.97
CA GLU A 208 -10.81 2.91 22.94
C GLU A 208 -11.37 3.06 21.52
N ILE A 209 -10.49 3.09 20.51
CA ILE A 209 -10.89 3.14 19.10
C ILE A 209 -11.59 1.83 18.73
N VAL A 210 -11.01 0.68 19.10
CA VAL A 210 -11.60 -0.65 18.84
C VAL A 210 -13.00 -0.76 19.44
N GLN A 211 -13.17 -0.36 20.70
CA GLN A 211 -14.47 -0.39 21.37
C GLN A 211 -15.50 0.49 20.65
N LYS A 212 -15.12 1.73 20.28
CA LYS A 212 -16.03 2.63 19.55
C LYS A 212 -16.36 2.09 18.15
N MET A 213 -15.42 1.48 17.44
CA MET A 213 -15.69 0.84 16.14
C MET A 213 -16.68 -0.32 16.27
N GLN A 214 -16.62 -1.10 17.36
CA GLN A 214 -17.60 -2.14 17.65
C GLN A 214 -18.99 -1.55 17.92
N ASP A 215 -19.08 -0.49 18.72
CA ASP A 215 -20.34 0.21 18.97
C ASP A 215 -20.95 0.74 17.67
N LEU A 216 -20.14 1.26 16.75
CA LEU A 216 -20.59 1.76 15.44
C LEU A 216 -21.14 0.69 14.48
N THR A 217 -20.96 -0.60 14.78
CA THR A 217 -21.33 -1.73 13.90
C THR A 217 -22.27 -2.77 14.55
N LEU A 218 -22.50 -2.70 15.87
CA LEU A 218 -23.39 -3.61 16.59
C LEU A 218 -24.85 -3.13 16.55
N SER A 219 -25.81 -4.08 16.60
CA SER A 219 -27.24 -3.76 16.76
C SER A 219 -27.68 -3.82 18.22
N SER A 220 -28.70 -3.03 18.59
CA SER A 220 -29.23 -2.92 19.96
C SER A 220 -29.67 -4.26 20.56
N HIS A 221 -30.11 -5.21 19.74
CA HIS A 221 -30.51 -6.55 20.19
C HIS A 221 -29.32 -7.40 20.67
N THR A 222 -28.15 -7.26 20.05
CA THR A 222 -26.94 -7.99 20.43
C THR A 222 -26.33 -7.42 21.73
N ARG A 223 -26.39 -6.09 21.90
CA ARG A 223 -25.91 -5.37 23.09
C ARG A 223 -26.60 -5.82 24.39
N ALA A 224 -27.91 -6.08 24.34
CA ALA A 224 -28.68 -6.57 25.49
C ALA A 224 -28.29 -8.02 25.89
N GLN A 225 -27.89 -8.86 24.93
CA GLN A 225 -27.44 -10.23 25.21
C GLN A 225 -26.03 -10.26 25.81
N THR A 226 -25.11 -9.42 25.34
CA THR A 226 -23.74 -9.31 25.88
C THR A 226 -23.75 -8.75 27.31
N LEU A 227 -24.57 -7.73 27.58
CA LEU A 227 -24.72 -7.15 28.93
C LEU A 227 -25.39 -8.13 29.92
N ARG A 228 -26.33 -8.96 29.47
CA ARG A 228 -26.95 -10.01 30.30
C ARG A 228 -25.99 -11.17 30.62
N ARG A 229 -25.03 -11.45 29.73
CA ARG A 229 -23.92 -12.41 29.97
C ARG A 229 -22.91 -11.86 30.98
N SER A 230 -22.59 -10.56 30.90
CA SER A 230 -21.68 -9.90 31.84
C SER A 230 -22.25 -9.80 33.26
N LYS A 231 -23.56 -9.50 33.42
CA LYS A 231 -24.20 -9.45 34.75
C LYS A 231 -24.28 -10.81 35.46
N ARG A 232 -24.47 -11.91 34.73
CA ARG A 232 -24.54 -13.26 35.34
C ARG A 232 -23.20 -13.75 35.91
N ASN A 233 -22.08 -13.20 35.44
CA ASN A 233 -20.75 -13.55 35.95
C ASN A 233 -20.32 -12.71 37.18
N ALA A 234 -21.13 -11.73 37.61
CA ALA A 234 -20.80 -10.83 38.73
C ALA A 234 -21.42 -11.25 40.08
N ASP A 235 -22.31 -12.25 40.11
CA ASP A 235 -23.10 -12.63 41.30
C ASP A 235 -22.64 -13.94 41.99
N LEU A 236 -21.36 -14.32 41.89
CA LEU A 236 -20.80 -15.45 42.66
C LEU A 236 -19.82 -14.95 43.74
N PRO A 237 -19.96 -15.35 45.03
CA PRO A 237 -19.05 -14.89 46.08
C PRO A 237 -17.66 -15.52 45.92
N SER A 238 -16.64 -14.69 46.11
CA SER A 238 -15.22 -15.05 46.05
C SER A 238 -14.77 -15.86 47.27
N ASP A 239 -14.20 -17.04 47.04
CA ASP A 239 -13.30 -17.69 48.00
C ASP A 239 -11.90 -17.82 47.38
N SER A 240 -10.91 -17.73 48.24
CA SER A 240 -9.55 -17.26 47.93
C SER A 240 -8.53 -18.36 47.53
N ASN A 241 -7.50 -17.93 46.78
CA ASN A 241 -6.23 -18.58 46.41
C ASN A 241 -6.17 -19.38 45.09
N ASP A 242 -5.76 -18.73 43.99
CA ASP A 242 -4.78 -19.24 43.02
C ASP A 242 -4.44 -18.20 41.91
N PRO A 243 -3.28 -18.28 41.22
CA PRO A 243 -2.76 -17.22 40.35
C PRO A 243 -3.51 -17.14 39.00
N VAL A 244 -4.13 -15.99 38.74
CA VAL A 244 -5.00 -15.77 37.57
C VAL A 244 -4.19 -15.63 36.28
N SER A 245 -4.30 -16.65 35.43
CA SER A 245 -4.05 -16.56 33.98
C SER A 245 -5.12 -15.68 33.33
N LYS A 246 -4.72 -14.62 32.62
CA LYS A 246 -5.63 -13.82 31.78
C LYS A 246 -5.83 -14.54 30.44
N SER A 247 -6.98 -15.20 30.28
CA SER A 247 -7.44 -15.76 29.00
C SER A 247 -7.99 -14.65 28.08
N PRO A 248 -7.76 -14.72 26.74
CA PRO A 248 -8.39 -13.81 25.79
C PRO A 248 -9.86 -14.18 25.58
N ILE A 249 -10.70 -13.15 25.44
CA ILE A 249 -12.15 -13.26 25.21
C ILE A 249 -12.39 -13.66 23.75
N GLN A 250 -12.99 -14.82 23.56
CA GLN A 250 -13.40 -15.41 22.29
C GLN A 250 -14.66 -14.69 21.75
N PHE A 251 -14.59 -14.10 20.55
CA PHE A 251 -15.77 -13.64 19.83
C PHE A 251 -16.53 -14.83 19.25
N SER A 252 -17.83 -14.89 19.51
CA SER A 252 -18.72 -15.91 18.96
C SER A 252 -18.89 -15.68 17.46
N ALA A 253 -18.43 -16.64 16.66
CA ALA A 253 -18.86 -16.82 15.28
C ALA A 253 -20.38 -16.93 15.23
N ALA A 254 -21.00 -16.32 14.21
CA ALA A 254 -22.39 -16.60 13.87
C ALA A 254 -22.57 -18.12 13.67
N GLU A 255 -23.71 -18.63 14.15
CA GLU A 255 -24.03 -20.06 14.27
C GLU A 255 -23.73 -20.86 13.00
N ALA A 256 -23.03 -21.98 13.17
CA ALA A 256 -22.83 -23.00 12.16
C ALA A 256 -24.18 -23.65 11.77
N PRO A 257 -24.53 -23.74 10.48
CA PRO A 257 -25.58 -24.65 10.04
C PRO A 257 -25.13 -26.10 10.22
N LYS A 258 -26.04 -26.93 10.74
CA LYS A 258 -25.83 -28.35 11.01
C LYS A 258 -25.51 -29.13 9.74
N THR A 259 -24.42 -29.90 9.80
CA THR A 259 -24.12 -31.16 9.06
C THR A 259 -24.81 -31.33 7.71
N PHE A 260 -24.09 -30.96 6.63
CA PHE A 260 -24.28 -31.58 5.32
C PHE A 260 -22.98 -32.25 4.89
N ALA A 261 -23.11 -33.49 4.43
CA ALA A 261 -22.01 -34.37 4.03
C ALA A 261 -21.13 -33.75 2.91
N PRO A 262 -19.82 -34.06 2.88
CA PRO A 262 -18.91 -33.49 1.90
C PRO A 262 -19.12 -34.15 0.54
N HIS A 263 -19.62 -33.38 -0.44
CA HIS A 263 -19.34 -33.69 -1.83
C HIS A 263 -17.98 -33.10 -2.19
N SER A 264 -17.01 -34.00 -2.40
CA SER A 264 -15.68 -33.69 -2.91
C SER A 264 -15.80 -33.10 -4.32
N VAL A 265 -15.62 -31.79 -4.44
CA VAL A 265 -15.32 -31.18 -5.74
C VAL A 265 -13.79 -31.16 -5.87
N SER A 266 -13.25 -32.30 -6.30
CA SER A 266 -11.94 -32.34 -6.95
C SER A 266 -12.10 -31.67 -8.32
N GLY A 267 -11.56 -30.47 -8.45
CA GLY A 267 -11.51 -29.75 -9.70
C GLY A 267 -10.24 -28.92 -9.70
N SER A 268 -9.21 -29.42 -10.37
CA SER A 268 -8.07 -28.63 -10.83
C SER A 268 -8.61 -27.43 -11.59
N ARG A 269 -8.69 -26.28 -10.92
CA ARG A 269 -9.05 -24.99 -11.52
C ARG A 269 -7.76 -24.21 -11.64
N SER A 270 -7.33 -24.02 -12.89
CA SER A 270 -6.43 -22.94 -13.29
C SER A 270 -6.79 -21.67 -12.50
N ALA A 271 -5.86 -21.16 -11.69
CA ALA A 271 -6.11 -20.04 -10.80
C ALA A 271 -6.24 -18.75 -11.64
N SER A 272 -7.47 -18.38 -12.00
CA SER A 272 -7.74 -17.10 -12.61
C SER A 272 -7.34 -15.98 -11.63
N LYS A 273 -6.39 -15.12 -12.00
CA LYS A 273 -5.94 -14.00 -11.16
C LYS A 273 -7.12 -13.10 -10.82
N LYS A 274 -7.29 -12.85 -9.52
CA LYS A 274 -8.38 -12.04 -8.97
C LYS A 274 -7.80 -10.73 -8.48
N SER A 275 -8.31 -9.63 -9.00
CA SER A 275 -7.90 -8.28 -8.62
C SER A 275 -8.98 -7.62 -7.75
N CYS A 276 -8.55 -7.04 -6.63
CA CYS A 276 -9.34 -6.10 -5.86
C CYS A 276 -9.27 -4.73 -6.55
N ASN A 277 -10.38 -4.28 -7.12
CA ASN A 277 -10.44 -2.94 -7.71
C ASN A 277 -10.59 -1.86 -6.64
N LEU A 278 -9.75 -0.83 -6.72
CA LEU A 278 -9.60 0.18 -5.68
C LEU A 278 -10.11 1.56 -6.13
N LEU A 279 -10.75 2.26 -5.19
CA LEU A 279 -10.89 3.71 -5.22
C LEU A 279 -9.87 4.33 -4.27
N LEU A 280 -9.08 5.29 -4.76
CA LEU A 280 -8.11 6.04 -3.97
C LEU A 280 -8.52 7.52 -3.93
N GLN A 281 -8.65 8.09 -2.74
CA GLN A 281 -9.05 9.48 -2.56
C GLN A 281 -7.98 10.25 -1.78
N SER A 282 -7.59 11.44 -2.24
CA SER A 282 -6.79 12.38 -1.46
C SER A 282 -7.65 13.51 -0.90
N ASP A 283 -7.42 13.87 0.35
CA ASP A 283 -8.10 15.03 0.96
C ASP A 283 -7.41 16.38 0.64
N THR A 284 -8.04 17.45 1.12
CA THR A 284 -7.58 18.83 0.94
C THR A 284 -6.27 19.13 1.66
N LEU A 285 -5.94 18.40 2.74
CA LEU A 285 -4.68 18.57 3.47
C LEU A 285 -3.51 18.01 2.66
N LEU A 286 -3.69 16.85 2.03
CA LEU A 286 -2.71 16.31 1.09
C LEU A 286 -2.54 17.22 -0.13
N TRP A 287 -3.63 17.74 -0.69
CA TRP A 287 -3.57 18.74 -1.76
C TRP A 287 -2.74 19.97 -1.34
N ASN A 288 -3.04 20.56 -0.19
CA ASN A 288 -2.35 21.75 0.33
C ASN A 288 -0.85 21.51 0.55
N ARG A 289 -0.48 20.30 0.97
CA ARG A 289 0.93 19.92 1.12
C ARG A 289 1.63 19.86 -0.24
N VAL A 290 1.01 19.19 -1.21
CA VAL A 290 1.63 18.88 -2.51
C VAL A 290 1.73 20.12 -3.41
N ILE A 291 0.65 20.91 -3.52
CA ILE A 291 0.61 22.09 -4.40
C ILE A 291 1.70 23.14 -4.04
N LYS A 292 2.09 23.18 -2.76
CA LYS A 292 3.13 24.07 -2.21
C LYS A 292 4.55 23.52 -2.35
N LEU A 293 4.74 22.29 -2.80
CA LEU A 293 6.08 21.74 -3.02
C LEU A 293 6.80 22.58 -4.05
N ARG A 294 8.07 22.89 -3.80
CA ARG A 294 8.85 23.80 -4.66
C ARG A 294 8.95 23.35 -6.12
N HIS A 295 9.03 22.04 -6.36
CA HIS A 295 9.10 21.49 -7.73
C HIS A 295 7.74 21.39 -8.42
N ILE A 296 6.64 21.57 -7.67
CA ILE A 296 5.26 21.68 -8.17
C ILE A 296 4.91 23.16 -8.40
N ASN A 297 5.35 24.06 -7.50
CA ASN A 297 5.28 25.50 -7.65
C ASN A 297 3.87 26.04 -7.96
N ASN A 298 2.86 25.57 -7.23
CA ASN A 298 1.44 25.91 -7.42
C ASN A 298 0.86 25.54 -8.81
N ASP A 299 1.54 24.69 -9.58
CA ASP A 299 0.98 24.10 -10.80
C ASP A 299 -0.01 23.00 -10.43
N ALA A 300 -1.28 23.22 -10.77
CA ALA A 300 -2.37 22.30 -10.46
C ALA A 300 -2.25 20.95 -11.22
N ASP A 301 -1.83 20.97 -12.49
CA ASP A 301 -1.66 19.74 -13.28
C ASP A 301 -0.47 18.92 -12.77
N ALA A 302 0.60 19.59 -12.36
CA ALA A 302 1.73 18.94 -11.70
C ALA A 302 1.34 18.35 -10.35
N ALA A 303 0.54 19.05 -9.54
CA ALA A 303 0.04 18.54 -8.26
C ALA A 303 -0.88 17.32 -8.42
N VAL A 304 -1.79 17.36 -9.41
CA VAL A 304 -2.65 16.22 -9.75
C VAL A 304 -1.82 15.01 -10.16
N THR A 305 -0.80 15.24 -10.99
CA THR A 305 0.15 14.19 -11.40
C THR A 305 0.89 13.62 -10.19
N GLU A 306 1.39 14.48 -9.30
CA GLU A 306 2.14 14.08 -8.11
C GLU A 306 1.31 13.21 -7.16
N ILE A 307 0.09 13.66 -6.84
CA ILE A 307 -0.83 12.90 -5.98
C ILE A 307 -1.18 11.57 -6.64
N SER A 308 -1.52 11.59 -7.93
CA SER A 308 -1.86 10.35 -8.65
C SER A 308 -0.69 9.36 -8.60
N VAL A 309 0.52 9.79 -8.91
CA VAL A 309 1.72 8.95 -8.87
C VAL A 309 1.95 8.37 -7.48
N LEU A 310 1.85 9.20 -6.43
CA LEU A 310 2.00 8.77 -5.05
C LEU A 310 1.02 7.65 -4.72
N LEU A 311 -0.26 7.82 -5.03
CA LEU A 311 -1.31 6.83 -4.75
C LEU A 311 -1.06 5.50 -5.48
N HIS A 312 -0.69 5.55 -6.76
CA HIS A 312 -0.43 4.34 -7.54
C HIS A 312 0.82 3.58 -7.05
N GLN A 313 1.86 4.27 -6.62
CA GLN A 313 3.05 3.62 -6.05
C GLN A 313 2.74 2.80 -4.80
N HIS A 314 1.79 3.24 -3.97
CA HIS A 314 1.31 2.46 -2.83
C HIS A 314 0.61 1.17 -3.28
N VAL A 315 -0.16 1.23 -4.38
CA VAL A 315 -0.77 0.03 -4.98
C VAL A 315 0.27 -0.88 -5.61
N GLN A 316 1.32 -0.36 -6.26
CA GLN A 316 2.42 -1.18 -6.80
C GLN A 316 3.16 -1.94 -5.69
N ALA A 317 3.36 -1.30 -4.52
CA ALA A 317 3.92 -1.93 -3.35
C ALA A 317 3.00 -3.03 -2.79
N ALA A 318 1.70 -2.75 -2.66
CA ALA A 318 0.72 -3.75 -2.22
C ALA A 318 0.63 -4.95 -3.18
N GLN A 319 0.59 -4.70 -4.48
CA GLN A 319 0.65 -5.73 -5.52
C GLN A 319 1.89 -6.62 -5.33
N THR A 320 3.06 -5.99 -5.17
CA THR A 320 4.33 -6.69 -5.01
C THR A 320 4.35 -7.61 -3.79
N ILE A 321 3.76 -7.18 -2.68
CA ILE A 321 3.69 -7.97 -1.45
C ILE A 321 2.64 -9.06 -1.56
N PHE A 322 1.42 -8.76 -2.01
CA PHE A 322 0.38 -9.79 -2.09
C PHE A 322 0.71 -10.87 -3.12
N ASP A 323 1.28 -10.51 -4.28
CA ASP A 323 1.71 -11.47 -5.30
C ASP A 323 2.83 -12.40 -4.80
N SER A 324 3.65 -11.95 -3.84
CA SER A 324 4.76 -12.76 -3.32
C SER A 324 4.34 -13.75 -2.23
N HIS A 325 3.05 -13.84 -1.89
CA HIS A 325 2.52 -14.71 -0.84
C HIS A 325 1.45 -15.64 -1.38
N VAL A 326 1.47 -16.89 -0.89
CA VAL A 326 0.33 -17.79 -0.98
C VAL A 326 -0.43 -17.74 0.35
N PHE A 327 -1.71 -17.36 0.31
CA PHE A 327 -2.57 -17.31 1.48
C PHE A 327 -3.08 -18.71 1.78
N ARG A 328 -2.53 -19.34 2.83
CA ARG A 328 -2.92 -20.67 3.29
C ARG A 328 -3.39 -20.66 4.73
N ASP A 329 -4.41 -21.47 5.01
CA ASP A 329 -4.78 -21.79 6.38
C ASP A 329 -3.78 -22.72 7.04
N HIS A 330 -3.82 -22.81 8.36
CA HIS A 330 -2.91 -23.67 9.13
C HIS A 330 -3.02 -25.16 8.78
N SER A 331 -4.16 -25.60 8.25
CA SER A 331 -4.36 -27.00 7.84
C SER A 331 -3.94 -27.30 6.39
N GLY A 332 -3.63 -26.27 5.59
CA GLY A 332 -3.30 -26.38 4.16
C GLY A 332 -4.50 -26.80 3.30
N LYS A 333 -5.72 -26.71 3.81
CA LYS A 333 -6.96 -27.04 3.08
C LYS A 333 -7.46 -25.87 2.24
N LEU A 334 -7.19 -24.66 2.69
CA LEU A 334 -7.50 -23.42 1.98
C LEU A 334 -6.20 -22.87 1.43
N GLU A 335 -6.18 -22.58 0.13
CA GLU A 335 -5.04 -22.03 -0.54
C GLU A 335 -5.52 -21.04 -1.61
N PHE A 336 -5.01 -19.81 -1.53
CA PHE A 336 -5.28 -18.75 -2.49
C PHE A 336 -3.97 -18.08 -2.90
N SER A 337 -3.77 -17.92 -4.20
CA SER A 337 -2.65 -17.18 -4.80
C SER A 337 -3.20 -16.23 -5.88
N GLY A 338 -2.36 -15.29 -6.35
CA GLY A 338 -2.74 -14.37 -7.42
C GLY A 338 -3.84 -13.37 -7.03
N ILE A 339 -3.86 -12.94 -5.76
CA ILE A 339 -4.71 -11.83 -5.33
C ILE A 339 -3.98 -10.52 -5.61
N GLY A 340 -4.41 -9.81 -6.63
CA GLY A 340 -3.86 -8.52 -7.03
C GLY A 340 -4.74 -7.33 -6.66
N PHE A 341 -4.31 -6.15 -7.09
CA PHE A 341 -4.96 -4.86 -6.94
C PHE A 341 -4.86 -4.09 -8.24
N ARG A 342 -5.88 -3.30 -8.51
CA ARG A 342 -5.88 -2.34 -9.62
C ARG A 342 -6.60 -1.07 -9.20
N VAL A 343 -6.26 0.05 -9.82
CA VAL A 343 -6.87 1.34 -9.57
C VAL A 343 -7.96 1.60 -10.60
N ASP A 344 -9.20 1.72 -10.13
CA ASP A 344 -10.37 2.01 -10.97
C ASP A 344 -10.79 3.47 -10.87
N GLN A 345 -10.57 4.11 -9.71
CA GLN A 345 -10.88 5.51 -9.54
C GLN A 345 -9.88 6.23 -8.63
N VAL A 346 -9.46 7.42 -9.06
CA VAL A 346 -8.76 8.40 -8.21
C VAL A 346 -9.65 9.62 -8.02
N VAL A 347 -9.78 10.06 -6.78
CA VAL A 347 -10.50 11.29 -6.40
C VAL A 347 -9.53 12.25 -5.72
N ILE A 348 -9.42 13.47 -6.22
CA ILE A 348 -8.56 14.52 -5.64
C ILE A 348 -9.43 15.68 -5.17
N ASN A 349 -9.51 15.85 -3.86
CA ASN A 349 -10.16 17.00 -3.24
C ASN A 349 -9.23 18.22 -3.22
N ILE A 350 -9.76 19.38 -3.61
CA ILE A 350 -9.07 20.66 -3.69
C ILE A 350 -9.66 21.60 -2.65
N THR A 351 -8.81 22.14 -1.78
CA THR A 351 -9.20 23.04 -0.67
C THR A 351 -10.06 24.22 -1.14
N ASP A 352 -9.62 24.88 -2.21
CA ASP A 352 -10.30 26.05 -2.75
C ASP A 352 -11.70 25.74 -3.26
N VAL A 353 -12.07 24.47 -3.49
CA VAL A 353 -13.40 24.08 -3.94
C VAL A 353 -14.19 23.45 -2.81
N ASP A 354 -13.58 22.46 -2.15
CA ASP A 354 -14.26 21.60 -1.19
C ASP A 354 -14.41 22.24 0.19
N CYS A 355 -13.61 23.27 0.52
CA CYS A 355 -13.63 23.94 1.81
C CYS A 355 -14.09 25.40 1.74
N LYS A 356 -14.74 25.84 0.65
CA LYS A 356 -15.29 27.21 0.58
C LYS A 356 -16.38 27.43 1.62
N GLN A 357 -16.26 28.51 2.39
CA GLN A 357 -17.40 29.03 3.15
C GLN A 357 -18.43 29.62 2.18
N ARG A 358 -19.70 29.32 2.42
CA ARG A 358 -20.82 29.93 1.68
C ARG A 358 -20.74 31.44 1.85
N SER A 359 -20.54 32.18 0.75
CA SER A 359 -20.58 33.65 0.75
C SER A 359 -21.93 34.13 1.28
N GLU A 360 -21.92 35.04 2.25
CA GLU A 360 -23.09 35.76 2.79
C GLU A 360 -23.78 36.68 1.76
N SER A 361 -23.81 36.34 0.47
CA SER A 361 -24.45 37.16 -0.58
C SER A 361 -25.88 36.71 -0.96
N SER A 362 -26.44 35.70 -0.30
CA SER A 362 -27.86 35.32 -0.47
C SER A 362 -28.77 35.84 0.65
N THR A 363 -28.42 36.94 1.33
CA THR A 363 -29.34 37.69 2.19
C THR A 363 -30.08 38.75 1.39
N ARG A 364 -31.03 38.32 0.55
CA ARG A 364 -32.06 39.23 0.02
C ARG A 364 -33.51 38.81 0.20
N ASP A 365 -33.77 37.78 1.00
CA ASP A 365 -35.13 37.51 1.50
C ASP A 365 -35.08 37.09 2.98
N ARG A 366 -34.85 38.08 3.85
CA ARG A 366 -35.16 37.94 5.29
C ARG A 366 -36.47 38.66 5.55
N ASN A 367 -37.58 37.93 5.54
CA ASN A 367 -38.80 38.31 6.24
C ASN A 367 -39.66 37.06 6.44
N TYR A 368 -39.36 36.32 7.52
CA TYR A 368 -40.16 35.32 8.27
C TYR A 368 -39.25 34.18 8.73
N ALA A 369 -38.47 34.41 9.79
CA ALA A 369 -37.95 33.33 10.62
C ALA A 369 -38.07 33.79 12.08
N THR A 370 -38.91 33.08 12.82
CA THR A 370 -39.24 33.33 14.23
C THR A 370 -38.06 33.02 15.13
N GLN A 371 -37.98 33.74 16.25
CA GLN A 371 -36.87 33.80 17.21
C GLN A 371 -36.68 32.51 18.05
N SER A 372 -37.17 31.36 17.58
CA SER A 372 -37.06 30.05 18.24
C SER A 372 -36.02 29.11 17.60
N ASP A 373 -35.44 29.46 16.46
CA ASP A 373 -34.47 28.62 15.75
C ASP A 373 -33.00 28.95 16.10
N MET A 374 -32.78 29.85 17.07
CA MET A 374 -31.45 30.40 17.38
C MET A 374 -30.66 29.62 18.45
N GLU A 375 -31.14 28.44 18.89
CA GLU A 375 -30.43 27.59 19.86
C GLU A 375 -30.18 26.13 19.41
N LYS A 376 -30.52 25.77 18.16
CA LYS A 376 -30.21 24.45 17.61
C LYS A 376 -29.69 24.53 16.17
N GLY A 377 -28.56 25.20 15.99
CA GLY A 377 -27.84 25.25 14.72
C GLY A 377 -26.35 25.00 14.93
N GLY A 378 -25.95 23.74 15.07
CA GLY A 378 -24.53 23.39 15.03
C GLY A 378 -23.95 23.77 13.66
N SER A 379 -22.84 24.50 13.67
CA SER A 379 -22.10 25.08 12.54
C SER A 379 -21.56 24.10 11.47
N TYR A 380 -22.08 22.87 11.38
CA TYR A 380 -21.43 21.76 10.68
C TYR A 380 -22.23 21.12 9.55
N ALA A 381 -23.45 21.59 9.25
CA ALA A 381 -24.27 20.98 8.20
C ALA A 381 -23.87 21.38 6.76
N ASP A 382 -23.19 22.52 6.58
CA ASP A 382 -22.87 23.11 5.26
C ASP A 382 -21.36 23.14 4.93
N GLN A 383 -20.48 22.55 5.78
CA GLN A 383 -19.03 22.47 5.54
C GLN A 383 -18.65 21.01 5.28
N ASN A 384 -17.87 20.73 4.22
CA ASN A 384 -17.26 19.42 4.02
C ASN A 384 -16.53 19.03 5.33
N PRO A 385 -16.94 17.94 6.00
CA PRO A 385 -16.47 17.65 7.35
C PRO A 385 -14.97 17.42 7.37
N PHE A 386 -14.36 16.95 6.28
CA PHE A 386 -12.92 16.71 6.15
C PHE A 386 -12.06 17.98 6.16
N CYS A 387 -12.66 19.17 6.06
CA CYS A 387 -11.94 20.45 6.07
C CYS A 387 -11.46 20.89 7.46
N SER A 388 -12.00 20.31 8.54
CA SER A 388 -11.49 20.59 9.89
C SER A 388 -10.14 19.92 10.10
N ASP A 389 -9.15 20.60 10.67
CA ASP A 389 -7.83 20.03 10.99
C ASP A 389 -7.84 19.11 12.23
N SER A 390 -8.90 19.14 13.04
CA SER A 390 -8.95 18.50 14.36
C SER A 390 -9.74 17.18 14.43
N ILE A 391 -10.11 16.60 13.28
CA ILE A 391 -10.83 15.32 13.24
C ILE A 391 -9.88 14.19 13.60
N ASP A 392 -10.27 13.34 14.55
CA ASP A 392 -9.50 12.16 14.89
C ASP A 392 -9.59 11.06 13.80
N VAL A 393 -8.72 10.06 13.91
CA VAL A 393 -8.61 8.96 12.94
C VAL A 393 -9.92 8.16 12.81
N LEU A 394 -10.62 7.92 13.93
CA LEU A 394 -11.85 7.15 13.97
C LEU A 394 -12.99 7.89 13.28
N ASN A 395 -13.18 9.16 13.62
CA ASN A 395 -14.19 10.01 13.03
C ASN A 395 -13.92 10.22 11.54
N THR A 396 -12.66 10.36 11.14
CA THR A 396 -12.27 10.46 9.73
C THR A 396 -12.69 9.19 8.97
N LEU A 397 -12.34 8.00 9.47
CA LEU A 397 -12.75 6.73 8.84
C LEU A 397 -14.28 6.59 8.83
N ASN A 398 -14.94 6.88 9.95
CA ASN A 398 -16.39 6.75 10.08
C ASN A 398 -17.14 7.67 9.11
N LEU A 399 -16.69 8.91 8.92
CA LEU A 399 -17.24 9.85 7.92
C LEU A 399 -16.97 9.36 6.50
N PHE A 400 -15.76 8.91 6.21
CA PHE A 400 -15.40 8.39 4.88
C PHE A 400 -16.25 7.17 4.51
N SER A 401 -16.51 6.30 5.48
CA SER A 401 -17.36 5.11 5.34
C SER A 401 -18.82 5.43 5.01
N GLN A 402 -19.32 6.66 5.21
CA GLN A 402 -20.72 7.01 4.90
C GLN A 402 -20.98 7.13 3.38
N ASN A 403 -19.92 7.26 2.58
CA ASN A 403 -20.04 7.25 1.12
C ASN A 403 -20.39 5.85 0.61
N ASN A 404 -21.01 5.78 -0.58
CA ASN A 404 -21.28 4.52 -1.26
C ASN A 404 -20.05 4.08 -2.08
N PHE A 405 -19.47 2.93 -1.71
CA PHE A 405 -18.35 2.31 -2.42
C PHE A 405 -18.69 0.90 -2.95
N ASP A 406 -19.96 0.64 -3.27
CA ASP A 406 -20.44 -0.66 -3.73
C ASP A 406 -19.74 -1.16 -5.00
N ALA A 407 -19.24 -0.25 -5.84
CA ALA A 407 -18.56 -0.55 -7.09
C ALA A 407 -17.10 -1.02 -6.91
N TYR A 408 -16.55 -0.91 -5.71
CA TYR A 408 -15.14 -1.16 -5.43
C TYR A 408 -14.97 -2.29 -4.42
N CYS A 409 -13.93 -3.09 -4.60
CA CYS A 409 -13.52 -4.07 -3.62
C CYS A 409 -13.08 -3.39 -2.32
N ALA A 410 -12.31 -2.29 -2.41
CA ALA A 410 -12.00 -1.43 -1.28
C ALA A 410 -11.80 0.03 -1.70
N ALA A 411 -12.00 0.96 -0.78
CA ALA A 411 -11.80 2.39 -0.97
C ALA A 411 -10.90 2.97 0.12
N TYR A 412 -9.91 3.79 -0.26
CA TYR A 412 -8.91 4.32 0.65
C TYR A 412 -8.81 5.84 0.60
N LEU A 413 -8.78 6.46 1.78
CA LEU A 413 -8.47 7.86 1.95
C LEU A 413 -6.99 8.05 2.31
N PHE A 414 -6.27 8.81 1.50
CA PHE A 414 -4.92 9.29 1.79
C PHE A 414 -4.99 10.74 2.26
N THR A 415 -4.41 11.02 3.42
CA THR A 415 -4.45 12.33 4.05
C THR A 415 -3.05 12.79 4.46
N TYR A 416 -2.92 14.08 4.74
CA TYR A 416 -1.73 14.67 5.36
C TYR A 416 -2.09 15.24 6.75
N ARG A 417 -2.86 14.46 7.51
CA ARG A 417 -3.33 14.78 8.85
C ARG A 417 -2.52 14.05 9.90
N ASP A 418 -1.98 14.78 10.87
CA ASP A 418 -1.20 14.20 11.96
C ASP A 418 -2.13 13.69 13.06
N PHE A 419 -2.38 12.38 13.07
CA PHE A 419 -3.29 11.79 14.03
C PHE A 419 -2.64 11.62 15.41
N VAL A 420 -3.44 11.84 16.45
CA VAL A 420 -3.01 11.70 17.84
C VAL A 420 -2.48 10.29 18.10
N GLY A 421 -1.41 10.22 18.89
CA GLY A 421 -0.77 8.94 19.24
C GLY A 421 0.11 8.36 18.15
N GLY A 422 0.38 9.10 17.06
CA GLY A 422 1.28 8.68 15.98
C GLY A 422 0.67 7.69 15.00
N THR A 423 -0.67 7.61 14.97
CA THR A 423 -1.44 6.69 14.12
C THR A 423 -1.25 6.99 12.65
N LEU A 424 -0.79 6.00 11.89
CA LEU A 424 -0.58 6.10 10.45
C LEU A 424 -1.79 5.64 9.63
N GLY A 425 -2.66 4.80 10.19
CA GLY A 425 -3.81 4.28 9.45
C GLY A 425 -4.90 3.70 10.33
N LEU A 426 -6.06 3.47 9.72
CA LEU A 426 -7.18 2.74 10.30
C LEU A 426 -8.07 2.17 9.19
N ALA A 427 -8.51 0.92 9.37
CA ALA A 427 -9.41 0.24 8.45
C ALA A 427 -10.41 -0.67 9.17
N TRP A 428 -11.52 -0.98 8.50
CA TRP A 428 -12.46 -2.00 8.97
C TRP A 428 -11.92 -3.40 8.69
N VAL A 429 -11.92 -4.26 9.72
CA VAL A 429 -11.45 -5.64 9.58
C VAL A 429 -12.47 -6.49 8.82
N GLY A 430 -12.02 -7.24 7.80
CA GLY A 430 -12.89 -8.04 6.93
C GLY A 430 -13.87 -7.21 6.11
N GLY A 431 -13.49 -5.96 5.81
CA GLY A 431 -14.31 -4.98 5.11
C GLY A 431 -14.38 -5.17 3.59
N ALA A 432 -13.37 -5.78 2.95
CA ALA A 432 -13.33 -5.89 1.50
C ALA A 432 -14.60 -6.55 0.93
N CYS A 433 -15.08 -6.03 -0.20
CA CYS A 433 -16.36 -6.41 -0.83
C CYS A 433 -17.63 -6.14 -0.02
N SER A 434 -17.54 -5.46 1.14
CA SER A 434 -18.73 -5.04 1.88
C SER A 434 -19.55 -4.01 1.11
N LYS A 435 -20.88 -4.16 1.14
CA LYS A 435 -21.82 -3.24 0.49
C LYS A 435 -22.33 -2.17 1.46
N ASN A 436 -22.74 -1.04 0.91
CA ASN A 436 -23.31 0.09 1.62
C ASN A 436 -24.65 -0.29 2.27
N ARG A 437 -24.64 -0.44 3.60
CA ARG A 437 -25.79 -0.91 4.38
C ARG A 437 -26.03 -0.04 5.60
N VAL A 438 -27.26 -0.04 6.11
CA VAL A 438 -27.63 0.68 7.33
C VAL A 438 -26.98 -0.02 8.52
N GLU A 439 -26.15 0.71 9.27
CA GLU A 439 -25.59 0.22 10.52
C GLU A 439 -26.47 0.65 11.72
N SER A 440 -26.74 -0.31 12.61
CA SER A 440 -27.96 -0.37 13.42
C SER A 440 -28.08 0.65 14.55
N GLU A 441 -27.00 1.31 15.00
CA GLU A 441 -27.05 2.28 16.10
C GLU A 441 -27.34 3.72 15.67
N GLN A 442 -27.08 4.10 14.41
CA GLN A 442 -27.19 5.50 13.96
C GLN A 442 -28.17 5.70 12.80
N ASN A 443 -28.75 4.63 12.24
CA ASN A 443 -29.56 4.66 11.03
C ASN A 443 -28.85 5.36 9.85
N VAL A 444 -27.51 5.30 9.83
CA VAL A 444 -26.65 5.85 8.79
C VAL A 444 -26.15 4.69 7.94
N ARG A 445 -26.21 4.86 6.61
CA ARG A 445 -25.64 3.87 5.69
C ARG A 445 -24.12 4.00 5.67
N LYS A 446 -23.41 2.87 5.76
CA LYS A 446 -21.95 2.81 5.72
C LYS A 446 -21.49 1.72 4.77
N SER A 447 -20.41 1.98 4.06
CA SER A 447 -19.63 1.00 3.32
C SER A 447 -18.41 0.66 4.18
N LEU A 448 -18.32 -0.59 4.64
CA LEU A 448 -17.23 -1.03 5.52
C LEU A 448 -15.99 -1.51 4.73
N ASN A 449 -16.02 -1.46 3.40
CA ASN A 449 -14.89 -1.73 2.53
C ASN A 449 -13.92 -0.53 2.44
N THR A 450 -13.65 0.11 3.59
CA THR A 450 -12.87 1.35 3.64
C THR A 450 -11.68 1.28 4.59
N GLY A 451 -10.65 2.04 4.27
CA GLY A 451 -9.53 2.34 5.14
C GLY A 451 -8.98 3.75 4.89
N LEU A 452 -8.05 4.18 5.73
CA LEU A 452 -7.32 5.43 5.52
C LEU A 452 -5.86 5.30 5.95
N VAL A 453 -5.00 6.12 5.34
CA VAL A 453 -3.58 6.23 5.65
C VAL A 453 -3.18 7.71 5.66
N THR A 454 -2.33 8.11 6.61
CA THR A 454 -1.70 9.43 6.64
C THR A 454 -0.23 9.38 6.23
N LEU A 455 0.21 10.43 5.54
CA LEU A 455 1.57 10.61 5.05
C LEU A 455 2.40 11.57 5.92
N VAL A 456 1.88 11.93 7.10
CA VAL A 456 2.57 12.76 8.11
C VAL A 456 2.45 12.10 9.48
N ASN A 457 3.50 12.22 10.29
CA ASN A 457 3.51 11.74 11.67
C ASN A 457 4.42 12.62 12.53
N TYR A 458 3.91 13.11 13.66
CA TYR A 458 4.63 14.01 14.56
C TYR A 458 5.22 15.23 13.84
N GLY A 459 4.44 15.81 12.92
CA GLY A 459 4.80 16.96 12.09
C GLY A 459 5.79 16.66 10.95
N ASN A 460 6.24 15.41 10.78
CA ASN A 460 7.23 15.04 9.78
C ASN A 460 6.63 14.19 8.65
N PRO A 461 7.08 14.36 7.40
CA PRO A 461 6.68 13.46 6.31
C PRO A 461 7.03 12.01 6.62
N VAL A 462 6.15 11.08 6.29
CA VAL A 462 6.41 9.64 6.41
C VAL A 462 7.13 9.17 5.14
N LEU A 463 8.27 8.48 5.30
CA LEU A 463 9.03 7.90 4.19
C LEU A 463 8.17 6.92 3.37
N SER A 464 8.44 6.79 2.06
CA SER A 464 7.66 5.91 1.18
C SER A 464 7.65 4.47 1.68
N GLN A 465 8.78 3.98 2.18
CA GLN A 465 8.86 2.62 2.71
C GLN A 465 7.88 2.37 3.87
N VAL A 466 7.72 3.33 4.78
CA VAL A 466 6.86 3.20 5.96
C VAL A 466 5.40 3.39 5.59
N SER A 467 5.09 4.38 4.75
CA SER A 467 3.72 4.65 4.29
C SER A 467 3.16 3.53 3.40
N GLN A 468 4.00 2.92 2.55
CA GLN A 468 3.63 1.72 1.80
C GLN A 468 3.28 0.56 2.73
N VAL A 469 4.12 0.26 3.73
CA VAL A 469 3.82 -0.80 4.72
C VAL A 469 2.55 -0.48 5.53
N ALA A 470 2.32 0.78 5.90
CA ALA A 470 1.09 1.19 6.57
C ALA A 470 -0.15 0.95 5.69
N PHE A 471 -0.10 1.31 4.41
CA PHE A 471 -1.19 1.01 3.47
C PHE A 471 -1.45 -0.50 3.33
N ILE A 472 -0.39 -1.30 3.23
CA ILE A 472 -0.50 -2.77 3.14
C ILE A 472 -1.06 -3.38 4.44
N HIS A 473 -0.70 -2.83 5.61
CA HIS A 473 -1.26 -3.23 6.91
C HIS A 473 -2.77 -2.99 6.95
N GLU A 474 -3.22 -1.79 6.57
CA GLU A 474 -4.64 -1.47 6.54
C GLU A 474 -5.40 -2.31 5.50
N LEU A 475 -4.77 -2.62 4.35
CA LEU A 475 -5.32 -3.60 3.39
C LEU A 475 -5.43 -4.99 3.99
N GLY A 476 -4.43 -5.44 4.75
CA GLY A 476 -4.47 -6.70 5.48
C GLY A 476 -5.68 -6.79 6.40
N HIS A 477 -6.01 -5.70 7.11
CA HIS A 477 -7.26 -5.61 7.88
C HIS A 477 -8.50 -5.75 7.01
N ASN A 478 -8.63 -5.02 5.90
CA ASN A 478 -9.74 -5.17 4.97
C ASN A 478 -9.90 -6.62 4.46
N PHE A 479 -8.79 -7.35 4.30
CA PHE A 479 -8.74 -8.77 3.95
C PHE A 479 -8.87 -9.74 5.14
N GLY A 480 -9.23 -9.23 6.32
CA GLY A 480 -9.62 -10.03 7.48
C GLY A 480 -8.50 -10.40 8.44
N ALA A 481 -7.27 -9.93 8.23
CA ALA A 481 -6.18 -10.14 9.18
C ALA A 481 -6.36 -9.26 10.44
N TRP A 482 -6.05 -9.84 11.59
CA TRP A 482 -5.94 -9.13 12.86
C TRP A 482 -4.48 -8.80 13.17
N HIS A 483 -4.24 -8.05 14.24
CA HIS A 483 -2.86 -7.84 14.67
C HIS A 483 -2.22 -9.13 15.18
N ASP A 484 -0.93 -9.31 14.90
CA ASP A 484 -0.20 -10.54 15.22
C ASP A 484 -0.12 -10.82 16.74
N ASP A 485 -0.19 -9.79 17.59
CA ASP A 485 -0.17 -9.92 19.04
C ASP A 485 -1.50 -10.47 19.61
N VAL A 486 -2.60 -10.38 18.87
CA VAL A 486 -3.85 -11.10 19.19
C VAL A 486 -3.62 -12.61 19.21
N HIS A 487 -2.67 -13.09 18.39
CA HIS A 487 -2.32 -14.50 18.24
C HIS A 487 -1.12 -14.93 19.08
N LYS A 488 -0.69 -14.13 20.07
CA LYS A 488 0.50 -14.44 20.89
C LYS A 488 0.46 -15.77 21.64
N ASN A 489 -0.75 -16.30 21.89
CA ASN A 489 -0.96 -17.57 22.58
C ASN A 489 -1.15 -18.75 21.60
N GLU A 490 -1.19 -18.49 20.30
CA GLU A 490 -1.32 -19.53 19.27
C GLU A 490 0.04 -20.21 19.02
N PRO A 491 0.07 -21.51 18.72
CA PRO A 491 1.32 -22.28 18.58
C PRO A 491 2.10 -21.94 17.30
N TYR A 492 1.59 -21.07 16.44
CA TYR A 492 2.13 -20.82 15.10
C TYR A 492 3.25 -19.77 15.04
N GLY A 493 3.61 -19.14 16.18
CA GLY A 493 4.78 -18.26 16.29
C GLY A 493 4.67 -16.98 15.46
N CYS A 494 3.49 -16.34 15.47
CA CYS A 494 3.19 -15.18 14.63
C CYS A 494 3.73 -13.86 15.18
N LEU A 495 4.12 -13.84 16.45
CA LEU A 495 4.75 -12.70 17.10
C LEU A 495 6.22 -13.02 17.42
N PRO A 496 7.17 -12.53 16.61
CA PRO A 496 8.59 -12.69 16.90
C PRO A 496 8.98 -12.09 18.25
N SER A 497 10.05 -12.60 18.84
CA SER A 497 10.60 -11.98 20.06
C SER A 497 11.06 -10.54 19.77
N ALA A 498 11.05 -9.67 20.78
CA ALA A 498 11.52 -8.28 20.64
C ALA A 498 12.97 -8.16 20.13
N HIS A 499 13.77 -9.21 20.31
CA HIS A 499 15.17 -9.28 19.88
C HIS A 499 15.37 -10.02 18.55
N ASP A 500 14.30 -10.47 17.87
CA ASP A 500 14.45 -11.09 16.56
C ASP A 500 15.05 -10.05 15.58
N PRO A 501 16.23 -10.34 14.98
CA PRO A 501 16.88 -9.43 14.05
C PRO A 501 16.01 -9.15 12.81
N ARG A 502 15.11 -10.07 12.45
CA ARG A 502 14.17 -9.94 11.33
C ARG A 502 12.96 -9.06 11.66
N GLY A 503 12.74 -8.75 12.93
CA GLY A 503 11.65 -7.86 13.36
C GLY A 503 10.27 -8.50 13.31
N ASN A 504 9.23 -7.67 13.51
CA ASN A 504 7.84 -8.09 13.47
C ASN A 504 7.27 -8.06 12.05
N TYR A 505 6.13 -8.72 11.84
CA TYR A 505 5.45 -8.81 10.55
C TYR A 505 4.61 -7.57 10.23
N ILE A 506 4.09 -7.49 9.00
CA ILE A 506 3.24 -6.39 8.51
C ILE A 506 2.10 -6.09 9.48
N MET A 507 1.43 -7.12 10.02
CA MET A 507 0.27 -6.96 10.91
C MET A 507 0.64 -6.74 12.39
N PHE A 508 1.87 -6.34 12.69
CA PHE A 508 2.23 -5.96 14.04
C PHE A 508 1.52 -4.66 14.48
N ALA A 509 0.99 -4.64 15.71
CA ALA A 509 0.18 -3.52 16.20
C ALA A 509 0.94 -2.18 16.37
N SER A 510 2.26 -2.21 16.59
CA SER A 510 3.05 -1.00 16.85
C SER A 510 3.94 -0.61 15.67
N ALA A 511 4.41 0.64 15.70
CA ALA A 511 5.13 1.22 14.57
C ALA A 511 6.41 0.47 14.27
N THR A 512 6.66 0.30 12.98
CA THR A 512 7.91 -0.25 12.48
C THR A 512 8.59 0.82 11.63
N SER A 513 9.92 0.85 11.66
CA SER A 513 10.72 1.65 10.72
C SER A 513 10.74 1.04 9.32
N ALA A 514 10.02 -0.07 9.10
CA ALA A 514 10.02 -0.88 7.90
C ALA A 514 11.42 -1.33 7.43
N THR A 515 12.43 -1.30 8.30
CA THR A 515 13.82 -1.62 7.93
C THR A 515 14.15 -3.10 8.02
N LYS A 516 13.33 -3.88 8.72
CA LYS A 516 13.61 -5.29 8.99
C LYS A 516 12.88 -6.22 8.03
N GLU A 517 13.46 -7.40 7.84
CA GLU A 517 12.99 -8.44 6.90
C GLU A 517 11.49 -8.75 7.01
N ASN A 518 10.99 -8.98 8.22
CA ASN A 518 9.59 -9.35 8.43
C ASN A 518 8.62 -8.18 8.22
N ASN A 519 9.09 -6.92 8.24
CA ASN A 519 8.21 -5.76 8.04
C ASN A 519 7.58 -5.72 6.63
N HIS A 520 8.07 -6.56 5.72
CA HIS A 520 7.58 -6.73 4.35
C HIS A 520 6.94 -8.10 4.12
N ARG A 521 6.48 -8.77 5.19
CA ARG A 521 5.90 -10.12 5.14
C ARG A 521 4.68 -10.24 6.03
N PHE A 522 3.70 -11.02 5.59
CA PHE A 522 2.61 -11.46 6.45
C PHE A 522 3.07 -12.61 7.35
N SER A 523 2.62 -12.61 8.61
CA SER A 523 2.85 -13.73 9.52
C SER A 523 2.01 -14.94 9.10
N ARG A 524 2.31 -16.13 9.65
CA ARG A 524 1.47 -17.32 9.42
C ARG A 524 0.01 -17.12 9.86
N CYS A 525 -0.25 -16.32 10.90
CA CYS A 525 -1.59 -16.04 11.39
C CYS A 525 -2.33 -15.04 10.48
N SER A 526 -1.59 -14.10 9.91
CA SER A 526 -2.13 -13.19 8.91
C SER A 526 -2.54 -13.95 7.64
N LEU A 527 -1.67 -14.85 7.14
CA LEU A 527 -1.97 -15.70 5.98
C LEU A 527 -3.21 -16.57 6.21
N ASP A 528 -3.32 -17.18 7.39
CA ASP A 528 -4.47 -18.00 7.79
C ASP A 528 -5.77 -17.18 7.83
N SER A 529 -5.72 -16.00 8.46
CA SER A 529 -6.87 -15.10 8.57
C SER A 529 -7.38 -14.65 7.19
N ILE A 530 -6.46 -14.29 6.29
CA ILE A 530 -6.79 -13.88 4.92
C ILE A 530 -7.35 -15.06 4.12
N ALA A 531 -6.77 -16.26 4.23
CA ALA A 531 -7.29 -17.45 3.55
C ALA A 531 -8.74 -17.76 3.98
N HIS A 532 -9.03 -17.70 5.27
CA HIS A 532 -10.39 -17.87 5.78
C HIS A 532 -11.35 -16.77 5.32
N PHE A 533 -10.89 -15.51 5.24
CA PHE A 533 -11.69 -14.42 4.72
C PHE A 533 -12.05 -14.60 3.24
N LEU A 534 -11.06 -14.90 2.39
CA LEU A 534 -11.26 -15.17 0.96
C LEU A 534 -12.20 -16.36 0.74
N HIS A 535 -12.04 -17.41 1.54
CA HIS A 535 -12.96 -18.55 1.51
C HIS A 535 -14.40 -18.15 1.84
N ARG A 536 -14.61 -17.35 2.89
CA ARG A 536 -15.95 -16.85 3.25
C ARG A 536 -16.54 -15.96 2.17
N LEU A 537 -15.76 -15.07 1.55
CA LEU A 537 -16.26 -14.25 0.43
C LEU A 537 -16.80 -15.13 -0.71
N SER A 538 -16.07 -16.19 -1.04
CA SER A 538 -16.45 -17.15 -2.08
C SER A 538 -17.73 -17.92 -1.70
N VAL A 539 -17.77 -18.51 -0.49
CA VAL A 539 -18.90 -19.34 -0.03
C VAL A 539 -20.17 -18.53 0.20
N ASP A 540 -20.04 -17.29 0.71
CA ASP A 540 -21.18 -16.41 0.96
C ASP A 540 -21.72 -15.75 -0.33
N GLY A 541 -21.07 -15.98 -1.49
CA GLY A 541 -21.41 -15.30 -2.75
C GLY A 541 -21.20 -13.78 -2.71
N ARG A 542 -20.30 -13.31 -1.83
CA ARG A 542 -19.94 -11.89 -1.66
C ARG A 542 -18.65 -11.51 -2.38
N ASP A 543 -18.02 -12.46 -3.07
CA ASP A 543 -16.81 -12.22 -3.85
C ASP A 543 -17.07 -11.18 -4.94
N CYS A 544 -16.37 -10.05 -4.80
CA CYS A 544 -16.42 -8.92 -5.72
C CYS A 544 -15.09 -8.72 -6.46
N LEU A 545 -14.13 -9.62 -6.26
CA LEU A 545 -12.84 -9.53 -6.93
C LEU A 545 -13.07 -9.74 -8.43
N VAL A 546 -12.53 -8.84 -9.22
CA VAL A 546 -12.66 -8.89 -10.68
C VAL A 546 -11.56 -9.79 -11.24
N HIS A 547 -11.83 -10.44 -12.35
CA HIS A 547 -10.74 -11.06 -13.10
C HIS A 547 -9.79 -9.97 -13.57
N SER A 548 -8.48 -10.18 -13.38
CA SER A 548 -7.47 -9.31 -13.98
C SER A 548 -7.66 -9.29 -15.51
N ASP A 549 -7.25 -8.22 -16.20
CA ASP A 549 -7.43 -8.02 -17.66
C ASP A 549 -6.55 -8.97 -18.52
N GLY A 550 -6.43 -10.22 -18.09
CA GLY A 550 -5.65 -11.28 -18.71
C GLY A 550 -4.38 -11.66 -17.91
N PRO A 551 -3.71 -12.74 -18.34
CA PRO A 551 -2.39 -13.17 -17.86
C PRO A 551 -1.35 -12.06 -17.99
N PHE A 552 -0.47 -11.91 -17.00
CA PHE A 552 0.73 -11.11 -17.14
C PHE A 552 1.97 -12.00 -17.21
N CYS A 553 2.45 -12.19 -18.43
CA CYS A 553 3.71 -12.85 -18.66
C CYS A 553 4.88 -12.04 -18.08
N GLY A 554 5.63 -12.62 -17.15
CA GLY A 554 6.87 -12.07 -16.59
C GLY A 554 6.80 -11.74 -15.11
N ASN A 555 5.72 -12.11 -14.41
CA ASN A 555 5.60 -11.98 -12.94
C ASN A 555 6.05 -13.25 -12.20
N GLY A 556 6.34 -14.34 -12.93
CA GLY A 556 6.79 -15.63 -12.39
C GLY A 556 5.65 -16.57 -11.99
N LEU A 557 4.42 -16.32 -12.43
CA LEU A 557 3.25 -17.16 -12.20
C LEU A 557 2.71 -17.63 -13.55
N VAL A 558 2.51 -18.94 -13.73
CA VAL A 558 1.93 -19.47 -14.98
C VAL A 558 0.43 -19.22 -15.00
N GLU A 559 -0.04 -18.41 -15.94
CA GLU A 559 -1.43 -17.95 -16.05
C GLU A 559 -2.18 -18.53 -17.28
N GLU A 560 -3.48 -18.21 -17.43
CA GLU A 560 -4.34 -18.81 -18.47
C GLU A 560 -3.90 -18.44 -19.90
N GLY A 561 -3.34 -19.39 -20.65
CA GLY A 561 -2.79 -19.11 -21.98
C GLY A 561 -1.28 -18.96 -21.98
N GLU A 562 -0.64 -19.07 -20.83
CA GLU A 562 0.80 -19.28 -20.68
C GLU A 562 1.11 -20.76 -20.50
N GLU A 563 2.27 -21.20 -20.94
CA GLU A 563 2.75 -22.58 -20.70
C GLU A 563 3.83 -22.62 -19.62
N CYS A 564 4.40 -21.46 -19.31
CA CYS A 564 5.42 -21.22 -18.31
C CYS A 564 5.56 -19.71 -18.09
N ASP A 565 6.06 -19.26 -16.95
CA ASP A 565 6.47 -17.88 -16.75
C ASP A 565 7.76 -17.85 -15.92
N CYS A 566 8.85 -17.42 -16.57
CA CYS A 566 10.17 -17.33 -15.97
C CYS A 566 10.63 -15.88 -15.76
N GLY A 567 9.74 -14.89 -15.93
CA GLY A 567 10.05 -13.48 -15.71
C GLY A 567 10.19 -12.64 -16.99
N LEU A 568 10.55 -11.37 -16.79
CA LEU A 568 10.46 -10.33 -17.81
C LEU A 568 11.47 -10.45 -18.96
N SER A 569 12.70 -10.93 -18.70
CA SER A 569 13.76 -10.95 -19.71
C SER A 569 14.54 -12.25 -19.77
N SER A 570 15.27 -12.49 -20.87
CA SER A 570 16.17 -13.64 -21.02
C SER A 570 17.29 -13.69 -19.96
N ARG A 571 17.56 -12.58 -19.28
CA ARG A 571 18.51 -12.55 -18.15
C ARG A 571 17.85 -12.94 -16.83
N THR A 572 16.56 -12.61 -16.64
CA THR A 572 15.79 -12.96 -15.43
C THR A 572 15.29 -14.41 -15.51
N CYS A 573 15.09 -14.90 -16.73
CA CYS A 573 14.59 -16.24 -17.00
C CYS A 573 15.71 -17.29 -16.86
N ARG A 574 15.74 -17.96 -15.71
CA ARG A 574 16.66 -19.09 -15.47
C ARG A 574 16.16 -20.41 -16.05
N ASP A 575 14.85 -20.53 -16.23
CA ASP A 575 14.25 -21.72 -16.79
C ASP A 575 14.55 -21.80 -18.29
N LYS A 576 15.46 -22.70 -18.68
CA LYS A 576 15.82 -22.94 -20.08
C LYS A 576 14.66 -23.51 -20.89
N CYS A 577 13.62 -24.03 -20.22
CA CYS A 577 12.43 -24.58 -20.83
C CYS A 577 11.43 -23.50 -21.20
N CYS A 578 11.58 -22.28 -20.67
CA CYS A 578 10.60 -21.21 -20.79
C CYS A 578 11.13 -20.00 -21.58
N ASN A 579 10.26 -19.38 -22.36
CA ASN A 579 10.54 -18.11 -23.00
C ASN A 579 10.12 -16.93 -22.10
N PRO A 580 10.99 -15.92 -21.88
CA PRO A 580 10.69 -14.73 -21.08
C PRO A 580 9.70 -13.78 -21.77
N ARG A 581 9.17 -12.80 -21.02
CA ARG A 581 8.23 -11.80 -21.57
C ARG A 581 8.75 -11.07 -22.80
N ASN A 582 10.02 -10.66 -22.80
CA ASN A 582 10.60 -9.89 -23.90
C ASN A 582 11.00 -10.73 -25.13
N SER A 583 10.60 -12.00 -25.19
CA SER A 583 10.87 -12.88 -26.33
C SER A 583 9.82 -12.75 -27.45
N ASN A 584 10.06 -13.38 -28.59
CA ASN A 584 9.10 -13.45 -29.70
C ASN A 584 7.88 -14.34 -29.38
N SER A 585 7.99 -15.22 -28.37
CA SER A 585 6.91 -16.10 -27.91
C SER A 585 6.81 -16.05 -26.38
N PRO A 586 6.32 -14.93 -25.81
CA PRO A 586 6.29 -14.69 -24.36
C PRO A 586 5.56 -15.79 -23.59
N CYS A 587 6.16 -16.28 -22.50
CA CYS A 587 5.55 -17.24 -21.56
C CYS A 587 5.03 -18.52 -22.21
N LYS A 588 5.77 -18.97 -23.23
CA LYS A 588 5.60 -20.25 -23.92
C LYS A 588 6.81 -21.13 -23.72
N LEU A 589 6.63 -22.44 -23.73
CA LEU A 589 7.76 -23.35 -23.65
C LEU A 589 8.61 -23.24 -24.93
N VAL A 590 9.92 -23.41 -24.79
CA VAL A 590 10.79 -23.59 -25.96
C VAL A 590 10.54 -24.96 -26.59
N GLU A 591 10.66 -25.10 -27.91
CA GLU A 591 10.37 -26.39 -28.56
C GLU A 591 11.29 -27.52 -28.06
N SER A 592 12.56 -27.22 -27.78
CA SER A 592 13.51 -28.19 -27.25
C SER A 592 14.66 -27.50 -26.50
N ILE A 593 15.24 -28.23 -25.53
CA ILE A 593 16.46 -27.85 -24.81
C ILE A 593 17.55 -28.88 -25.08
N ILE A 594 18.82 -28.48 -25.01
CA ILE A 594 19.94 -29.41 -25.09
C ILE A 594 20.30 -29.87 -23.68
N VAL A 595 20.19 -31.19 -23.44
CA VAL A 595 20.60 -31.84 -22.21
C VAL A 595 21.64 -32.90 -22.57
N ASN A 596 22.86 -32.77 -22.00
CA ASN A 596 23.98 -33.69 -22.26
C ASN A 596 24.29 -33.89 -23.76
N GLY A 597 24.21 -32.83 -24.56
CA GLY A 597 24.50 -32.87 -26.01
C GLY A 597 23.38 -33.42 -26.88
N ALA A 598 22.23 -33.82 -26.31
CA ALA A 598 21.06 -34.27 -27.06
C ALA A 598 19.90 -33.28 -26.93
N ALA A 599 19.22 -33.00 -28.04
CA ALA A 599 18.00 -32.20 -28.04
C ALA A 599 16.86 -32.99 -27.37
N LYS A 600 16.24 -32.40 -26.35
CA LYS A 600 15.09 -32.93 -25.62
C LYS A 600 13.90 -31.99 -25.84
N LYS A 601 12.78 -32.55 -26.30
CA LYS A 601 11.54 -31.79 -26.51
C LYS A 601 10.96 -31.40 -25.15
N VAL A 602 10.66 -30.12 -24.95
CA VAL A 602 10.00 -29.64 -23.73
C VAL A 602 8.49 -29.87 -23.86
N ARG A 603 7.84 -30.29 -22.78
CA ARG A 603 6.39 -30.48 -22.71
C ARG A 603 5.90 -30.11 -21.32
N VAL A 604 4.68 -29.59 -21.24
CA VAL A 604 3.97 -29.44 -19.97
C VAL A 604 3.69 -30.83 -19.41
N GLN A 605 4.14 -31.10 -18.19
CA GLN A 605 3.78 -32.30 -17.46
C GLN A 605 2.45 -32.04 -16.75
N VAL A 606 1.36 -32.59 -17.28
CA VAL A 606 0.03 -32.52 -16.66
C VAL A 606 -0.08 -33.68 -15.67
N ASP A 607 0.55 -33.57 -14.50
CA ASP A 607 0.39 -34.58 -13.45
C ASP A 607 -0.66 -34.13 -12.42
N GLY A 608 -1.83 -34.76 -12.50
CA GLY A 608 -2.83 -34.80 -11.44
C GLY A 608 -2.60 -35.99 -10.51
N SER A 609 -1.46 -36.03 -9.80
CA SER A 609 -1.21 -37.04 -8.78
C SER A 609 -0.40 -36.48 -7.60
N VAL A 610 -0.93 -36.85 -6.43
CA VAL A 610 -0.64 -36.44 -5.03
C VAL A 610 0.82 -36.62 -4.61
#